data_AF-B8BUN5-F1
#
_entry.id   AF-B8BUN5-F1
#
_cell.length_a   1.000
_cell.length_b   1.000
_cell.length_c   1.000
_cell.angle_alpha   90.00
_cell.angle_beta   90.00
_cell.angle_gamma   90.00
#
_symmetry.space_group_name_H-M   'P 1'
#
loop_
_entity.id
_entity.type
_entity.pdbx_description
1 polymer ?
#
loop_
_entity_poly.entity_id
_entity_poly.type
_entity_poly.pdbx_seq_one_letter_code
_entity_poly.pdbx_strand_id
1 'polypeptide(L)'
;MNPNPDVIGCEEVVDILENIPSDGERRAATDGEHRTTSSRGFRLRRLASFNIFRSPENDHDDSSATVGAINLASVVLEQAAGESAEESKISALDSIKKTDDIYNISASENDEQIDPLSNDHIGIVANYFSVGLMIGGSTSLLYPILIVKSGATASLMAASYAVVMVFWSYKIVFGFLSDCFPIFGYKRKPYIVIGWSFCAVVLMLLADKGDDIDPRNLVIMLSIANLGYVWADVSADGFMVWVAHREPIEKRGKMQTLVYSMNKLGQIAINLLILSGLSGPSMNCPGYESDTDVPCTTEAVVLKRVDTELLQSNPNRWCYEQCHDATFGWDLSMPEFALSICFVIAASIPLYIRLKEDKVEAEPRGAFLNAFWKQLQRRAAWQVILYGMISHITFGVMNAAKMPANYVWLDLHTFQHQIMVIFEKLVFFIGLSLVRTYALNISWRKLVLVGSTTVLVFNSLYFIIIYDVWRDAWFYMMLVHCSCTH
;
A
#
# COMPACT_ATOMS: atom_id res chain seq x y z
N MET A 1 -58.60 20.74 31.71
CA MET A 1 -58.43 22.19 31.45
C MET A 1 -57.96 22.37 30.00
N ASN A 2 -58.08 23.58 29.45
CA ASN A 2 -57.99 23.88 28.01
C ASN A 2 -56.63 23.56 27.33
N PRO A 3 -56.57 23.53 25.98
CA PRO A 3 -55.55 22.82 25.18
C PRO A 3 -54.60 23.72 24.37
N ASN A 4 -53.66 23.09 23.63
CA ASN A 4 -52.94 23.43 22.38
C ASN A 4 -52.88 24.87 21.82
N PRO A 5 -51.88 25.23 20.97
CA PRO A 5 -50.79 24.42 20.37
C PRO A 5 -49.38 25.03 20.67
N ASP A 6 -48.26 24.92 19.94
CA ASP A 6 -47.99 24.48 18.55
C ASP A 6 -46.54 23.98 18.28
N VAL A 7 -46.31 23.62 17.01
CA VAL A 7 -45.15 23.10 16.27
C VAL A 7 -44.07 24.18 15.95
N ILE A 8 -42.84 23.71 15.60
CA ILE A 8 -41.63 24.37 14.99
C ILE A 8 -40.40 24.09 15.89
N GLY A 9 -39.22 23.65 15.43
CA GLY A 9 -38.73 23.30 14.09
C GLY A 9 -37.29 22.71 14.18
N CYS A 10 -36.75 22.16 13.09
CA CYS A 10 -35.34 21.73 12.99
C CYS A 10 -34.41 22.93 12.65
N GLU A 11 -33.10 22.67 12.50
CA GLU A 11 -31.99 23.63 12.27
C GLU A 11 -31.48 24.26 13.60
N GLU A 12 -30.19 24.44 13.89
CA GLU A 12 -28.94 24.33 13.11
C GLU A 12 -27.87 23.52 13.88
N VAL A 13 -27.23 22.51 13.24
CA VAL A 13 -25.91 21.98 13.64
C VAL A 13 -25.08 21.72 12.37
N VAL A 14 -24.78 22.80 11.68
CA VAL A 14 -23.81 22.89 10.58
C VAL A 14 -22.78 23.97 10.99
N ASP A 15 -21.72 24.20 10.20
CA ASP A 15 -20.76 25.30 10.36
C ASP A 15 -19.71 25.25 11.49
N ILE A 16 -18.83 24.23 11.45
CA ILE A 16 -17.39 24.42 11.75
C ILE A 16 -16.48 23.75 10.68
N LEU A 17 -16.99 23.53 9.46
CA LEU A 17 -16.22 22.93 8.35
C LEU A 17 -16.38 23.63 6.99
N GLU A 18 -17.11 24.75 6.91
CA GLU A 18 -17.38 25.42 5.63
C GLU A 18 -16.26 26.34 5.11
N ASN A 19 -15.28 26.72 5.94
CA ASN A 19 -14.21 27.65 5.55
C ASN A 19 -12.93 26.96 5.03
N ILE A 20 -13.08 26.07 4.04
CA ILE A 20 -11.98 25.69 3.14
C ILE A 20 -12.46 25.99 1.71
N PRO A 21 -12.09 27.14 1.11
CA PRO A 21 -12.60 27.52 -0.20
C PRO A 21 -12.12 26.56 -1.28
N SER A 22 -13.03 26.21 -2.18
CA SER A 22 -12.72 25.40 -3.36
C SER A 22 -11.81 26.16 -4.33
N ASP A 23 -11.07 25.45 -5.18
CA ASP A 23 -10.18 26.11 -6.16
C ASP A 23 -10.93 27.00 -7.17
N GLY A 24 -12.24 26.81 -7.35
CA GLY A 24 -13.09 27.72 -8.12
C GLY A 24 -13.25 29.09 -7.46
N GLU A 25 -13.38 29.13 -6.13
CA GLU A 25 -13.53 30.36 -5.35
C GLU A 25 -12.18 31.08 -5.17
N ARG A 26 -11.07 30.32 -5.09
CA ARG A 26 -9.72 30.89 -5.08
C ARG A 26 -9.39 31.65 -6.37
N ARG A 27 -9.80 31.13 -7.54
CA ARG A 27 -9.61 31.81 -8.84
C ARG A 27 -10.48 33.06 -8.99
N ALA A 28 -11.70 33.05 -8.44
CA ALA A 28 -12.56 34.23 -8.41
C ALA A 28 -11.96 35.38 -7.56
N ALA A 29 -11.10 35.07 -6.59
CA ALA A 29 -10.40 36.08 -5.79
C ALA A 29 -9.15 36.67 -6.49
N THR A 30 -8.52 35.93 -7.41
CA THR A 30 -7.33 36.41 -8.15
C THR A 30 -7.67 37.22 -9.41
N ASP A 31 -8.83 36.98 -10.02
CA ASP A 31 -9.23 37.65 -11.28
C ASP A 31 -9.90 39.04 -11.05
N GLY A 32 -9.87 39.55 -9.81
CA GLY A 32 -10.60 40.75 -9.38
C GLY A 32 -9.93 42.10 -9.63
N GLU A 33 -8.65 42.15 -10.00
CA GLU A 33 -7.86 43.39 -10.06
C GLU A 33 -7.74 44.03 -11.45
N HIS A 34 -8.79 44.11 -12.28
CA HIS A 34 -8.83 45.07 -13.40
C HIS A 34 -10.26 45.41 -13.89
N ARG A 35 -10.99 46.25 -13.15
CA ARG A 35 -11.88 47.28 -13.74
C ARG A 35 -12.40 48.29 -12.72
N THR A 36 -12.37 49.55 -13.12
CA THR A 36 -12.80 50.70 -12.32
C THR A 36 -14.31 50.99 -12.45
N THR A 37 -14.85 51.63 -11.42
CA THR A 37 -16.11 52.42 -11.35
C THR A 37 -17.47 51.74 -11.07
N SER A 38 -18.16 52.36 -10.10
CA SER A 38 -19.61 52.62 -10.02
C SER A 38 -20.57 51.71 -9.21
N SER A 39 -20.67 52.07 -7.92
CA SER A 39 -21.94 52.29 -7.17
C SER A 39 -22.72 51.12 -6.55
N ARG A 40 -23.20 51.39 -5.31
CA ARG A 40 -24.31 50.73 -4.55
C ARG A 40 -24.23 49.19 -4.41
N GLY A 41 -24.03 48.58 -3.25
CA GLY A 41 -23.94 49.09 -1.87
C GLY A 41 -24.97 48.41 -0.95
N PHE A 42 -24.51 47.53 -0.05
CA PHE A 42 -25.26 47.05 1.11
C PHE A 42 -24.30 46.85 2.29
N ARG A 43 -24.68 47.31 3.48
CA ARG A 43 -23.91 47.10 4.72
C ARG A 43 -24.32 45.76 5.34
N LEU A 44 -23.34 44.93 5.71
CA LEU A 44 -23.52 43.85 6.67
C LEU A 44 -22.70 44.11 7.93
N ARG A 45 -23.22 43.67 9.07
CA ARG A 45 -22.80 44.13 10.42
C ARG A 45 -21.43 43.56 10.81
N ARG A 46 -20.60 44.41 11.43
CA ARG A 46 -19.41 44.00 12.17
C ARG A 46 -19.83 43.15 13.37
N LEU A 47 -19.46 41.87 13.40
CA LEU A 47 -19.59 40.99 14.57
C LEU A 47 -18.29 41.02 15.40
N ALA A 48 -18.41 40.78 16.71
CA ALA A 48 -17.40 41.16 17.70
C ALA A 48 -16.23 40.17 17.80
N SER A 49 -15.04 40.69 18.13
CA SER A 49 -13.83 39.91 18.36
C SER A 49 -13.93 39.00 19.59
N PHE A 50 -13.80 37.70 19.39
CA PHE A 50 -13.63 36.73 20.48
C PHE A 50 -12.14 36.61 20.86
N ASN A 51 -11.75 37.27 21.96
CA ASN A 51 -10.43 37.09 22.57
C ASN A 51 -10.40 35.81 23.42
N ILE A 52 -9.78 34.74 22.91
CA ILE A 52 -9.46 33.55 23.70
C ILE A 52 -7.99 33.18 23.45
N PHE A 53 -7.10 33.79 24.23
CA PHE A 53 -5.94 33.18 24.91
C PHE A 53 -5.01 34.30 25.41
N ARG A 54 -5.08 34.58 26.72
CA ARG A 54 -4.11 35.40 27.44
C ARG A 54 -3.16 34.44 28.14
N SER A 55 -1.90 34.40 27.73
CA SER A 55 -0.84 33.70 28.47
C SER A 55 -0.29 34.63 29.55
N PRO A 56 0.07 34.14 30.75
CA PRO A 56 0.66 34.97 31.79
C PRO A 56 2.13 35.32 31.48
N GLU A 57 2.55 36.50 31.93
CA GLU A 57 3.96 36.87 32.05
C GLU A 57 4.70 35.91 32.99
N ASN A 58 5.96 35.62 32.66
CA ASN A 58 6.99 35.28 33.64
C ASN A 58 8.34 35.60 33.02
N ASP A 59 9.12 36.45 33.68
CA ASP A 59 10.51 36.71 33.35
C ASP A 59 11.36 35.45 33.53
N HIS A 60 12.33 35.24 32.64
CA HIS A 60 13.73 35.05 33.02
C HIS A 60 14.62 35.05 31.76
N ASP A 61 15.74 35.76 31.85
CA ASP A 61 16.81 35.72 30.86
C ASP A 61 17.36 34.30 30.67
N ASP A 62 17.71 33.95 29.42
CA ASP A 62 19.04 33.41 29.18
C ASP A 62 19.51 33.61 27.73
N SER A 63 20.78 33.97 27.57
CA SER A 63 21.30 34.59 26.34
C SER A 63 22.18 33.66 25.50
N SER A 64 21.71 33.21 24.33
CA SER A 64 22.60 32.80 23.22
C SER A 64 21.92 32.74 21.84
N ALA A 65 21.81 33.87 21.14
CA ALA A 65 21.33 33.92 19.74
C ALA A 65 21.95 35.07 18.91
N THR A 66 23.14 35.55 19.28
CA THR A 66 23.73 36.81 18.78
C THR A 66 24.43 36.75 17.42
N VAL A 67 24.36 35.63 16.69
CA VAL A 67 25.03 35.48 15.38
C VAL A 67 24.05 35.57 14.18
N GLY A 68 22.77 35.22 14.36
CA GLY A 68 21.76 35.32 13.29
C GLY A 68 21.14 36.71 13.12
N ALA A 69 20.99 37.46 14.21
CA ALA A 69 20.28 38.75 14.22
C ALA A 69 20.96 39.86 13.41
N ILE A 70 22.29 39.79 13.21
CA ILE A 70 23.08 40.85 12.57
C ILE A 70 22.76 40.97 11.07
N ASN A 71 22.55 39.85 10.37
CA ASN A 71 22.14 39.86 8.96
C ASN A 71 20.67 40.22 8.75
N LEU A 72 19.80 40.00 9.73
CA LEU A 72 18.39 40.36 9.62
C LEU A 72 18.18 41.87 9.79
N ALA A 73 18.93 42.49 10.71
CA ALA A 73 18.87 43.93 10.94
C ALA A 73 19.34 44.78 9.74
N SER A 74 20.36 44.32 8.99
CA SER A 74 20.83 45.03 7.79
C SER A 74 19.81 44.97 6.65
N VAL A 75 19.20 43.81 6.40
CA VAL A 75 18.18 43.64 5.34
C VAL A 75 16.93 44.49 5.63
N VAL A 76 16.46 44.53 6.88
CA VAL A 76 15.29 45.34 7.26
C VAL A 76 15.55 46.86 7.13
N LEU A 77 16.78 47.32 7.39
CA LEU A 77 17.13 48.74 7.29
C LEU A 77 17.25 49.24 5.84
N GLU A 78 17.59 48.37 4.88
CA GLU A 78 17.80 48.79 3.48
C GLU A 78 16.47 48.87 2.69
N GLN A 79 15.41 48.19 3.13
CA GLN A 79 14.07 48.27 2.53
C GLN A 79 13.13 49.27 3.22
N ALA A 80 13.44 49.74 4.45
CA ALA A 80 12.59 50.67 5.21
C ALA A 80 12.66 52.15 4.77
N ALA A 81 13.17 52.45 3.56
CA ALA A 81 13.30 53.81 3.03
C ALA A 81 11.98 54.33 2.41
N GLY A 82 10.88 54.32 3.17
CA GLY A 82 9.63 54.99 2.76
C GLY A 82 8.31 54.52 3.40
N GLU A 83 8.27 53.34 4.03
CA GLU A 83 7.03 52.76 4.57
C GLU A 83 6.76 53.12 6.03
N SER A 84 5.49 53.03 6.45
CA SER A 84 5.10 53.35 7.82
C SER A 84 5.55 52.27 8.83
N ALA A 85 5.75 52.66 10.09
CA ALA A 85 6.18 51.77 11.15
C ALA A 85 5.17 50.66 11.52
N GLU A 86 3.97 50.69 10.94
CA GLU A 86 2.93 49.66 11.09
C GLU A 86 2.99 48.65 9.93
N GLU A 87 3.18 49.10 8.68
CA GLU A 87 3.43 48.25 7.51
C GLU A 87 4.72 47.42 7.66
N SER A 88 5.80 48.04 8.14
CA SER A 88 7.06 47.35 8.44
C SER A 88 6.87 46.21 9.45
N LYS A 89 6.01 46.40 10.47
CA LYS A 89 5.69 45.37 11.47
C LYS A 89 4.80 44.27 10.90
N ILE A 90 3.86 44.60 10.02
CA ILE A 90 3.00 43.62 9.34
C ILE A 90 3.87 42.75 8.41
N SER A 91 4.77 43.35 7.63
CA SER A 91 5.74 42.64 6.78
C SER A 91 6.69 41.73 7.59
N ALA A 92 7.19 42.20 8.73
CA ALA A 92 7.98 41.39 9.66
C ALA A 92 7.17 40.21 10.26
N LEU A 93 5.90 40.43 10.61
CA LEU A 93 5.02 39.35 11.11
C LEU A 93 4.66 38.33 10.02
N ASP A 94 4.40 38.78 8.79
CA ASP A 94 4.01 37.90 7.68
C ASP A 94 5.20 37.05 7.17
N SER A 95 6.41 37.62 7.20
CA SER A 95 7.65 36.87 6.93
C SER A 95 7.99 35.84 8.03
N ILE A 96 7.81 36.17 9.32
CA ILE A 96 7.90 35.18 10.41
C ILE A 96 6.85 34.08 10.23
N LYS A 97 5.60 34.44 9.90
CA LYS A 97 4.51 33.48 9.69
C LYS A 97 4.78 32.53 8.51
N LYS A 98 5.35 33.05 7.41
CA LYS A 98 5.90 32.26 6.30
C LYS A 98 7.02 31.30 6.71
N THR A 99 7.71 31.55 7.82
CA THR A 99 8.83 30.71 8.28
C THR A 99 8.35 29.57 9.18
N ASP A 100 7.26 29.77 9.93
CA ASP A 100 6.63 28.75 10.79
C ASP A 100 5.57 27.88 10.10
N ASP A 101 5.01 28.33 8.96
CA ASP A 101 4.06 27.53 8.18
C ASP A 101 4.75 26.33 7.50
N ILE A 102 4.48 25.12 8.01
CA ILE A 102 4.99 23.83 7.49
C ILE A 102 4.57 23.58 6.02
N TYR A 103 3.59 24.33 5.51
CA TYR A 103 3.16 24.31 4.11
C TYR A 103 3.90 25.30 3.21
N ASN A 104 4.57 26.29 3.78
CA ASN A 104 5.42 27.21 3.04
C ASN A 104 6.77 26.53 2.78
N ILE A 105 6.72 25.49 1.94
CA ILE A 105 7.90 24.97 1.25
C ILE A 105 8.47 26.15 0.47
N SER A 106 9.51 26.78 1.00
CA SER A 106 10.42 27.57 0.19
C SER A 106 11.03 26.59 -0.82
N ALA A 107 10.40 26.51 -1.98
CA ALA A 107 10.98 25.86 -3.13
C ALA A 107 12.31 26.58 -3.37
N SER A 108 13.42 25.98 -2.93
CA SER A 108 14.72 26.47 -3.30
C SER A 108 14.75 26.44 -4.82
N GLU A 109 15.29 27.48 -5.46
CA GLU A 109 15.29 27.60 -6.92
C GLU A 109 16.09 26.47 -7.63
N ASN A 110 16.68 25.56 -6.85
CA ASN A 110 17.44 24.39 -7.25
C ASN A 110 16.71 23.04 -7.06
N ASP A 111 15.46 23.00 -6.60
CA ASP A 111 14.72 21.73 -6.40
C ASP A 111 14.15 21.22 -7.75
N GLU A 112 15.06 20.75 -8.60
CA GLU A 112 14.78 20.23 -9.94
C GLU A 112 13.81 19.04 -9.90
N GLN A 113 12.83 19.01 -10.81
CA GLN A 113 11.81 17.96 -10.84
C GLN A 113 12.46 16.61 -11.21
N ILE A 114 12.64 15.74 -10.21
CA ILE A 114 13.21 14.41 -10.41
C ILE A 114 12.33 13.58 -11.36
N ASP A 115 12.90 13.11 -12.47
CA ASP A 115 12.31 12.05 -13.28
C ASP A 115 12.55 10.68 -12.60
N PRO A 116 11.51 9.97 -12.13
CA PRO A 116 11.68 8.66 -11.50
C PRO A 116 12.14 7.56 -12.46
N LEU A 117 12.06 7.77 -13.78
CA LEU A 117 12.57 6.86 -14.80
C LEU A 117 14.02 7.15 -15.21
N SER A 118 14.63 8.22 -14.67
CA SER A 118 16.06 8.52 -14.85
C SER A 118 16.94 7.38 -14.33
N ASN A 119 18.11 7.16 -14.96
CA ASN A 119 19.11 6.18 -14.54
C ASN A 119 19.52 6.34 -13.05
N ASP A 120 19.44 7.56 -12.51
CA ASP A 120 19.75 7.87 -11.11
C ASP A 120 18.67 7.35 -10.12
N HIS A 121 17.43 7.09 -10.59
CA HIS A 121 16.26 6.82 -9.75
C HIS A 121 15.46 5.56 -10.14
N ILE A 122 15.74 4.96 -11.30
CA ILE A 122 15.10 3.72 -11.80
C ILE A 122 15.17 2.54 -10.81
N GLY A 123 16.14 2.54 -9.90
CA GLY A 123 16.22 1.58 -8.79
C GLY A 123 14.98 1.56 -7.89
N ILE A 124 14.25 2.68 -7.75
CA ILE A 124 12.99 2.73 -6.99
C ILE A 124 11.87 2.01 -7.75
N VAL A 125 11.77 2.27 -9.05
CA VAL A 125 10.79 1.64 -9.95
C VAL A 125 10.98 0.12 -9.98
N ALA A 126 12.25 -0.32 -10.10
CA ALA A 126 12.63 -1.72 -10.02
C ALA A 126 12.41 -2.34 -8.62
N ASN A 127 12.53 -1.57 -7.53
CA ASN A 127 12.26 -2.06 -6.18
C ASN A 127 10.79 -2.46 -6.06
N TYR A 128 9.86 -1.56 -6.38
CA TYR A 128 8.44 -1.84 -6.23
C TYR A 128 7.92 -2.94 -7.18
N PHE A 129 8.52 -3.11 -8.36
CA PHE A 129 8.25 -4.28 -9.20
C PHE A 129 8.65 -5.59 -8.50
N SER A 130 9.85 -5.65 -7.92
CA SER A 130 10.30 -6.81 -7.13
C SER A 130 9.46 -7.03 -5.85
N VAL A 131 9.01 -5.97 -5.16
CA VAL A 131 8.04 -6.10 -4.05
C VAL A 131 6.76 -6.74 -4.55
N GLY A 132 6.28 -6.33 -5.73
CA GLY A 132 5.12 -6.92 -6.40
C GLY A 132 5.28 -8.42 -6.68
N LEU A 133 6.43 -8.83 -7.22
CA LEU A 133 6.75 -10.25 -7.42
C LEU A 133 6.78 -11.03 -6.10
N MET A 134 7.39 -10.49 -5.04
CA MET A 134 7.48 -11.18 -3.75
C MET A 134 6.14 -11.29 -3.02
N ILE A 135 5.37 -10.20 -2.93
CA ILE A 135 4.06 -10.24 -2.26
C ILE A 135 3.07 -11.10 -3.05
N GLY A 136 3.07 -11.01 -4.39
CA GLY A 136 2.25 -11.85 -5.26
C GLY A 136 2.65 -13.32 -5.15
N GLY A 137 3.93 -13.64 -5.29
CA GLY A 137 4.45 -15.00 -5.24
C GLY A 137 4.26 -15.67 -3.89
N SER A 138 4.65 -15.01 -2.79
CA SER A 138 4.56 -15.59 -1.44
C SER A 138 3.12 -15.79 -0.96
N THR A 139 2.15 -15.03 -1.46
CA THR A 139 0.74 -15.17 -1.06
C THR A 139 -0.08 -16.04 -2.02
N SER A 140 0.12 -15.90 -3.33
CA SER A 140 -0.66 -16.66 -4.35
C SER A 140 -0.22 -18.11 -4.47
N LEU A 141 1.02 -18.46 -4.09
CA LEU A 141 1.51 -19.84 -4.01
C LEU A 141 0.82 -20.67 -2.90
N LEU A 142 0.31 -20.00 -1.85
CA LEU A 142 -0.30 -20.71 -0.72
C LEU A 142 -1.57 -21.46 -1.11
N TYR A 143 -2.34 -20.98 -2.11
CA TYR A 143 -3.55 -21.67 -2.57
C TYR A 143 -3.25 -23.03 -3.24
N PRO A 144 -2.46 -23.12 -4.34
CA PRO A 144 -2.16 -24.40 -4.97
C PRO A 144 -1.42 -25.36 -4.02
N ILE A 145 -0.48 -24.89 -3.20
CA ILE A 145 0.27 -25.78 -2.31
C ILE A 145 -0.60 -26.26 -1.13
N LEU A 146 -1.24 -25.35 -0.39
CA LEU A 146 -1.95 -25.72 0.84
C LEU A 146 -3.32 -26.33 0.54
N ILE A 147 -4.14 -25.71 -0.32
CA ILE A 147 -5.49 -26.19 -0.59
C ILE A 147 -5.47 -27.35 -1.59
N VAL A 148 -4.89 -27.16 -2.77
CA VAL A 148 -5.00 -28.14 -3.86
C VAL A 148 -4.08 -29.35 -3.61
N LYS A 149 -2.75 -29.16 -3.57
CA LYS A 149 -1.77 -30.25 -3.36
C LYS A 149 -1.90 -30.89 -1.98
N SER A 150 -1.92 -30.10 -0.90
CA SER A 150 -1.89 -30.63 0.48
C SER A 150 -3.26 -30.95 1.10
N GLY A 151 -4.38 -30.45 0.57
CA GLY A 151 -5.70 -30.66 1.19
C GLY A 151 -5.86 -30.03 2.58
N ALA A 152 -5.13 -28.94 2.87
CA ALA A 152 -5.08 -28.29 4.16
C ALA A 152 -6.41 -27.63 4.55
N THR A 153 -6.64 -27.50 5.87
CA THR A 153 -7.84 -26.83 6.38
C THR A 153 -7.83 -25.33 6.10
N ALA A 154 -9.04 -24.74 5.99
CA ALA A 154 -9.26 -23.30 5.90
C ALA A 154 -8.48 -22.49 6.95
N SER A 155 -8.47 -22.98 8.19
CA SER A 155 -7.76 -22.37 9.32
C SER A 155 -6.24 -22.40 9.15
N LEU A 156 -5.67 -23.48 8.62
CA LEU A 156 -4.24 -23.59 8.37
C LEU A 156 -3.81 -22.66 7.23
N MET A 157 -4.59 -22.56 6.15
CA MET A 157 -4.35 -21.62 5.05
C MET A 157 -4.36 -20.16 5.53
N ALA A 158 -5.38 -19.76 6.29
CA ALA A 158 -5.49 -18.40 6.84
C ALA A 158 -4.35 -18.07 7.82
N ALA A 159 -3.97 -19.03 8.68
CA ALA A 159 -2.83 -18.87 9.58
C ALA A 159 -1.50 -18.74 8.82
N SER A 160 -1.27 -19.56 7.79
CA SER A 160 -0.09 -19.50 6.94
C SER A 160 0.05 -18.14 6.23
N TYR A 161 -1.04 -17.60 5.69
CA TYR A 161 -1.05 -16.25 5.10
C TYR A 161 -0.65 -15.17 6.13
N ALA A 162 -1.21 -15.23 7.34
CA ALA A 162 -0.88 -14.28 8.40
C ALA A 162 0.60 -14.37 8.84
N VAL A 163 1.18 -15.57 8.87
CA VAL A 163 2.60 -15.78 9.19
C VAL A 163 3.51 -15.27 8.06
N VAL A 164 3.16 -15.53 6.79
CA VAL A 164 3.89 -15.01 5.61
C VAL A 164 3.88 -13.48 5.56
N MET A 165 2.79 -12.84 5.98
CA MET A 165 2.65 -11.38 5.98
C MET A 165 3.10 -10.69 7.28
N VAL A 166 3.54 -11.43 8.30
CA VAL A 166 3.76 -10.94 9.67
C VAL A 166 4.70 -9.72 9.75
N PHE A 167 5.72 -9.65 8.89
CA PHE A 167 6.71 -8.58 8.90
C PHE A 167 6.18 -7.22 8.46
N TRP A 168 5.03 -7.15 7.76
CA TRP A 168 4.37 -5.89 7.42
C TRP A 168 3.93 -5.09 8.64
N SER A 169 3.58 -5.76 9.75
CA SER A 169 3.25 -5.08 11.01
C SER A 169 4.46 -4.40 11.66
N TYR A 170 5.68 -4.77 11.28
CA TYR A 170 6.93 -4.26 11.86
C TYR A 170 7.62 -3.22 10.97
N LYS A 171 6.97 -2.71 9.92
CA LYS A 171 7.51 -1.68 9.01
C LYS A 171 8.14 -0.49 9.76
N ILE A 172 7.53 -0.02 10.85
CA ILE A 172 8.03 1.09 11.68
C ILE A 172 9.45 0.82 12.23
N VAL A 173 9.76 -0.43 12.58
CA VAL A 173 11.09 -0.83 13.10
C VAL A 173 12.15 -0.71 12.01
N PHE A 174 11.85 -1.17 10.79
CA PHE A 174 12.78 -1.07 9.66
C PHE A 174 13.03 0.38 9.23
N GLY A 175 12.00 1.24 9.28
CA GLY A 175 12.13 2.67 8.99
C GLY A 175 12.97 3.40 10.05
N PHE A 176 12.76 3.08 11.32
CA PHE A 176 13.60 3.58 12.41
C PHE A 176 15.07 3.16 12.23
N LEU A 177 15.32 1.91 11.83
CA LEU A 177 16.67 1.42 11.55
C LEU A 177 17.34 2.20 10.41
N SER A 178 16.66 2.41 9.27
CA SER A 178 17.23 3.15 8.13
C SER A 178 17.49 4.62 8.44
N ASP A 179 16.55 5.30 9.11
CA ASP A 179 16.67 6.74 9.33
C ASP A 179 17.65 7.10 10.48
N CYS A 180 17.84 6.22 11.48
CA CYS A 180 18.75 6.47 12.63
C CYS A 180 20.17 5.92 12.48
N PHE A 181 20.43 4.96 11.58
CA PHE A 181 21.74 4.32 11.46
C PHE A 181 22.27 4.36 10.00
N PRO A 182 22.74 5.52 9.49
CA PRO A 182 23.28 5.59 8.13
C PRO A 182 24.52 4.69 7.98
N ILE A 183 24.52 3.86 6.93
CA ILE A 183 25.61 2.93 6.61
C ILE A 183 26.45 3.56 5.48
N PHE A 184 27.76 3.69 5.68
CA PHE A 184 28.69 4.39 4.77
C PHE A 184 28.30 5.85 4.42
N GLY A 185 27.48 6.49 5.27
CA GLY A 185 26.96 7.85 5.07
C GLY A 185 25.68 7.93 4.22
N TYR A 186 25.09 6.79 3.83
CA TYR A 186 23.79 6.71 3.16
C TYR A 186 22.72 6.21 4.14
N LYS A 187 21.52 6.79 4.12
CA LYS A 187 20.42 6.41 5.01
C LYS A 187 19.61 5.22 4.49
N ARG A 188 19.36 5.11 3.17
CA ARG A 188 18.32 4.18 2.64
C ARG A 188 18.83 3.15 1.63
N LYS A 189 19.63 3.57 0.65
CA LYS A 189 20.28 2.73 -0.35
C LYS A 189 20.94 1.44 0.18
N PRO A 190 21.78 1.47 1.25
CA PRO A 190 22.40 0.25 1.76
C PRO A 190 21.36 -0.75 2.29
N TYR A 191 20.30 -0.28 2.94
CA TYR A 191 19.23 -1.13 3.46
C TYR A 191 18.39 -1.77 2.36
N ILE A 192 18.14 -1.05 1.25
CA ILE A 192 17.52 -1.63 0.05
C ILE A 192 18.34 -2.81 -0.48
N VAL A 193 19.66 -2.63 -0.64
CA VAL A 193 20.55 -3.68 -1.14
C VAL A 193 20.63 -4.86 -0.17
N ILE A 194 20.77 -4.60 1.14
CA ILE A 194 20.85 -5.64 2.18
C ILE A 194 19.57 -6.49 2.22
N GLY A 195 18.39 -5.85 2.25
CA GLY A 195 17.10 -6.55 2.30
C GLY A 195 16.87 -7.43 1.06
N TRP A 196 17.17 -6.93 -0.14
CA TRP A 196 17.06 -7.71 -1.37
C TRP A 196 18.10 -8.83 -1.49
N SER A 197 19.33 -8.59 -1.04
CA SER A 197 20.37 -9.63 -1.00
C SER A 197 19.98 -10.75 -0.02
N PHE A 198 19.46 -10.42 1.15
CA PHE A 198 18.96 -11.39 2.12
C PHE A 198 17.76 -12.18 1.54
N CYS A 199 16.79 -11.50 0.93
CA CYS A 199 15.66 -12.14 0.26
C CYS A 199 16.13 -13.13 -0.83
N ALA A 200 17.09 -12.73 -1.68
CA ALA A 200 17.63 -13.59 -2.73
C ALA A 200 18.33 -14.84 -2.15
N VAL A 201 19.14 -14.69 -1.10
CA VAL A 201 19.77 -15.83 -0.42
C VAL A 201 18.74 -16.79 0.16
N VAL A 202 17.66 -16.29 0.77
CA VAL A 202 16.59 -17.16 1.31
C VAL A 202 15.83 -17.88 0.20
N LEU A 203 15.62 -17.26 -0.97
CA LEU A 203 15.04 -17.93 -2.14
C LEU A 203 15.98 -19.00 -2.73
N MET A 204 17.29 -18.78 -2.74
CA MET A 204 18.26 -19.81 -3.13
C MET A 204 18.24 -21.00 -2.15
N LEU A 205 18.13 -20.73 -0.84
CA LEU A 205 17.98 -21.79 0.18
C LEU A 205 16.62 -22.52 0.10
N LEU A 206 15.59 -21.86 -0.42
CA LEU A 206 14.31 -22.51 -0.73
C LEU A 206 14.43 -23.42 -1.96
N ALA A 207 15.16 -22.99 -3.00
CA ALA A 207 15.41 -23.81 -4.19
C ALA A 207 16.27 -25.05 -3.90
N ASP A 208 17.25 -24.94 -2.98
CA ASP A 208 18.07 -26.06 -2.49
C ASP A 208 17.25 -27.18 -1.80
N LYS A 209 15.99 -26.91 -1.42
CA LYS A 209 15.10 -27.92 -0.80
C LYS A 209 14.42 -28.87 -1.79
N GLY A 210 14.51 -28.65 -3.10
CA GLY A 210 13.85 -29.49 -4.10
C GLY A 210 12.32 -29.30 -4.10
N ASP A 211 11.59 -30.31 -4.58
CA ASP A 211 10.13 -30.27 -4.72
C ASP A 211 9.35 -30.84 -3.53
N ASP A 212 9.97 -31.71 -2.73
CA ASP A 212 9.39 -32.34 -1.53
C ASP A 212 9.45 -31.43 -0.30
N ILE A 213 9.05 -30.17 -0.46
CA ILE A 213 9.05 -29.19 0.62
C ILE A 213 7.79 -29.35 1.45
N ASP A 214 7.95 -29.75 2.72
CA ASP A 214 6.89 -29.69 3.73
C ASP A 214 6.16 -28.34 3.67
N PRO A 215 4.82 -28.32 3.61
CA PRO A 215 4.02 -27.08 3.60
C PRO A 215 4.37 -26.09 4.72
N ARG A 216 4.77 -26.61 5.90
CA ARG A 216 5.25 -25.82 7.04
C ARG A 216 6.60 -25.15 6.75
N ASN A 217 7.54 -25.87 6.15
CA ASN A 217 8.88 -25.36 5.86
C ASN A 217 8.82 -24.32 4.74
N LEU A 218 7.96 -24.52 3.73
CA LEU A 218 7.66 -23.51 2.71
C LEU A 218 7.16 -22.21 3.34
N VAL A 219 6.14 -22.28 4.21
CA VAL A 219 5.57 -21.10 4.89
C VAL A 219 6.63 -20.36 5.72
N ILE A 220 7.48 -21.09 6.46
CA ILE A 220 8.57 -20.49 7.25
C ILE A 220 9.59 -19.80 6.34
N MET A 221 10.07 -20.46 5.28
CA MET A 221 11.05 -19.89 4.35
C MET A 221 10.50 -18.66 3.61
N LEU A 222 9.25 -18.71 3.14
CA LEU A 222 8.57 -17.56 2.54
C LEU A 222 8.43 -16.40 3.54
N SER A 223 8.14 -16.67 4.81
CA SER A 223 8.08 -15.65 5.85
C SER A 223 9.44 -14.98 6.09
N ILE A 224 10.52 -15.76 6.08
CA ILE A 224 11.90 -15.24 6.22
C ILE A 224 12.33 -14.48 4.96
N ALA A 225 11.93 -14.90 3.75
CA ALA A 225 12.14 -14.12 2.53
C ALA A 225 11.38 -12.78 2.58
N ASN A 226 10.16 -12.81 3.13
CA ASN A 226 9.32 -11.62 3.29
C ASN A 226 9.91 -10.59 4.27
N LEU A 227 10.60 -11.03 5.33
CA LEU A 227 11.42 -10.13 6.17
C LEU A 227 12.44 -9.33 5.33
N GLY A 228 13.12 -10.00 4.39
CA GLY A 228 14.12 -9.39 3.52
C GLY A 228 13.55 -8.29 2.63
N TYR A 229 12.49 -8.59 1.87
CA TYR A 229 11.91 -7.55 1.01
C TYR A 229 11.22 -6.46 1.80
N VAL A 230 10.55 -6.74 2.93
CA VAL A 230 9.87 -5.70 3.72
C VAL A 230 10.89 -4.68 4.25
N TRP A 231 12.09 -5.11 4.61
CA TRP A 231 13.17 -4.20 5.00
C TRP A 231 13.61 -3.28 3.84
N ALA A 232 13.73 -3.83 2.63
CA ALA A 232 14.05 -3.06 1.44
C ALA A 232 12.91 -2.13 0.96
N ASP A 233 11.66 -2.58 1.08
CA ASP A 233 10.43 -1.87 0.73
C ASP A 233 10.22 -0.65 1.63
N VAL A 234 10.39 -0.78 2.96
CA VAL A 234 10.30 0.37 3.88
C VAL A 234 11.39 1.42 3.60
N SER A 235 12.59 0.97 3.27
CA SER A 235 13.70 1.86 2.91
C SER A 235 13.40 2.61 1.60
N ALA A 236 12.72 1.95 0.66
CA ALA A 236 12.22 2.55 -0.57
C ALA A 236 11.01 3.48 -0.34
N ASP A 237 10.07 3.14 0.55
CA ASP A 237 8.93 3.97 0.94
C ASP A 237 9.39 5.33 1.46
N GLY A 238 10.40 5.34 2.35
CA GLY A 238 11.02 6.59 2.81
C GLY A 238 11.60 7.41 1.66
N PHE A 239 12.33 6.78 0.74
CA PHE A 239 12.93 7.44 -0.42
C PHE A 239 11.87 7.98 -1.39
N MET A 240 10.81 7.21 -1.65
CA MET A 240 9.66 7.57 -2.48
C MET A 240 8.97 8.82 -1.93
N VAL A 241 8.76 8.90 -0.62
CA VAL A 241 8.19 10.10 0.05
C VAL A 241 9.10 11.33 -0.14
N TRP A 242 10.42 11.16 -0.07
CA TRP A 242 11.37 12.25 -0.33
C TRP A 242 11.30 12.75 -1.79
N VAL A 243 11.22 11.85 -2.78
CA VAL A 243 10.99 12.22 -4.19
C VAL A 243 9.62 12.89 -4.38
N ALA A 244 8.57 12.35 -3.78
CA ALA A 244 7.20 12.87 -3.91
C ALA A 244 7.02 14.27 -3.30
N HIS A 245 7.84 14.66 -2.31
CA HIS A 245 7.83 16.02 -1.78
C HIS A 245 8.34 17.06 -2.80
N ARG A 246 9.27 16.68 -3.68
CA ARG A 246 9.80 17.52 -4.77
C ARG A 246 8.86 17.64 -5.98
N GLU A 247 7.76 16.89 -6.02
CA GLU A 247 6.75 17.08 -7.06
C GLU A 247 6.00 18.40 -6.83
N PRO A 248 5.83 19.25 -7.86
CA PRO A 248 5.05 20.48 -7.74
C PRO A 248 3.59 20.12 -7.43
N ILE A 249 2.95 20.94 -6.58
CA ILE A 249 1.66 20.65 -5.94
C ILE A 249 0.59 20.23 -6.96
N GLU A 250 0.53 20.90 -8.11
CA GLU A 250 -0.41 20.60 -9.22
C GLU A 250 -0.26 19.21 -9.85
N LYS A 251 0.90 18.57 -9.71
CA LYS A 251 1.25 17.28 -10.32
C LYS A 251 1.61 16.20 -9.29
N ARG A 252 1.46 16.50 -7.99
CA ARG A 252 1.84 15.61 -6.88
C ARG A 252 1.01 14.32 -6.88
N GLY A 253 1.65 13.21 -6.51
CA GLY A 253 1.08 11.86 -6.53
C GLY A 253 1.45 11.08 -7.80
N LYS A 254 2.25 11.64 -8.71
CA LYS A 254 2.73 10.94 -9.91
C LYS A 254 3.63 9.76 -9.52
N MET A 255 4.63 10.02 -8.69
CA MET A 255 5.54 9.02 -8.13
C MET A 255 4.78 7.93 -7.38
N GLN A 256 3.87 8.32 -6.48
CA GLN A 256 3.04 7.37 -5.72
C GLN A 256 2.19 6.48 -6.64
N THR A 257 1.59 7.03 -7.70
CA THR A 257 0.85 6.22 -8.70
C THR A 257 1.78 5.24 -9.41
N LEU A 258 2.93 5.71 -9.91
CA LEU A 258 3.91 4.91 -10.63
C LEU A 258 4.38 3.72 -9.78
N VAL A 259 4.65 3.96 -8.51
CA VAL A 259 5.04 2.97 -7.50
C VAL A 259 3.98 1.89 -7.31
N TYR A 260 2.72 2.26 -7.08
CA TYR A 260 1.63 1.28 -6.98
C TYR A 260 1.38 0.53 -8.29
N SER A 261 1.52 1.20 -9.44
CA SER A 261 1.45 0.58 -10.77
C SER A 261 2.54 -0.48 -10.95
N MET A 262 3.80 -0.20 -10.62
CA MET A 262 4.89 -1.18 -10.70
C MET A 262 4.66 -2.38 -9.77
N ASN A 263 4.19 -2.13 -8.53
CA ASN A 263 3.87 -3.19 -7.59
C ASN A 263 2.78 -4.14 -8.14
N LYS A 264 1.71 -3.58 -8.74
CA LYS A 264 0.63 -4.40 -9.34
C LYS A 264 1.08 -5.12 -10.61
N LEU A 265 1.96 -4.52 -11.42
CA LEU A 265 2.57 -5.21 -12.57
C LEU A 265 3.46 -6.38 -12.12
N GLY A 266 4.21 -6.24 -11.03
CA GLY A 266 4.96 -7.34 -10.43
C GLY A 266 4.04 -8.48 -9.97
N GLN A 267 2.93 -8.16 -9.28
CA GLN A 267 1.93 -9.15 -8.88
C GLN A 267 1.30 -9.87 -10.08
N ILE A 268 0.98 -9.15 -11.15
CA ILE A 268 0.45 -9.75 -12.40
C ILE A 268 1.49 -10.67 -13.04
N ALA A 269 2.76 -10.25 -13.13
CA ALA A 269 3.83 -11.05 -13.74
C ALA A 269 4.07 -12.38 -13.02
N ILE A 270 4.13 -12.38 -11.67
CA ILE A 270 4.31 -13.63 -10.92
C ILE A 270 3.05 -14.50 -10.96
N ASN A 271 1.86 -13.92 -10.92
CA ASN A 271 0.62 -14.70 -11.00
C ASN A 271 0.41 -15.32 -12.39
N LEU A 272 0.92 -14.71 -13.47
CA LEU A 272 0.97 -15.33 -14.79
C LEU A 272 1.92 -16.53 -14.84
N LEU A 273 3.05 -16.49 -14.12
CA LEU A 273 3.95 -17.63 -13.98
C LEU A 273 3.32 -18.75 -13.14
N ILE A 274 2.62 -18.41 -12.05
CA ILE A 274 1.88 -19.38 -11.23
C ILE A 274 0.71 -19.99 -12.02
N LEU A 275 -0.01 -19.17 -12.81
CA LEU A 275 -1.10 -19.60 -13.68
C LEU A 275 -0.63 -20.67 -14.68
N SER A 276 0.48 -20.43 -15.37
CA SER A 276 1.00 -21.37 -16.37
C SER A 276 1.72 -22.57 -15.74
N GLY A 277 2.55 -22.34 -14.71
CA GLY A 277 3.40 -23.36 -14.12
C GLY A 277 2.72 -24.27 -13.09
N LEU A 278 1.73 -23.80 -12.34
CA LEU A 278 1.10 -24.58 -11.26
C LEU A 278 -0.33 -25.06 -11.62
N SER A 279 -0.72 -24.95 -12.89
CA SER A 279 -1.98 -25.49 -13.42
C SER A 279 -1.79 -26.81 -14.22
N GLY A 280 -0.67 -27.49 -14.02
CA GLY A 280 -0.36 -28.81 -14.59
C GLY A 280 -0.83 -29.99 -13.74
N PRO A 281 -0.55 -31.24 -14.17
CA PRO A 281 -0.98 -32.44 -13.48
C PRO A 281 -0.36 -32.62 -12.09
N SER A 282 0.90 -32.25 -11.84
CA SER A 282 1.56 -32.43 -10.52
C SER A 282 0.84 -31.70 -9.38
N MET A 283 0.13 -30.62 -9.70
CA MET A 283 -0.57 -29.78 -8.73
C MET A 283 -2.06 -30.11 -8.61
N ASN A 284 -2.72 -30.43 -9.74
CA ASN A 284 -4.17 -30.55 -9.80
C ASN A 284 -4.66 -32.01 -9.80
N CYS A 285 -3.80 -32.97 -10.16
CA CYS A 285 -4.12 -34.41 -10.11
C CYS A 285 -3.57 -35.03 -8.81
N PRO A 286 -4.43 -35.50 -7.87
CA PRO A 286 -3.97 -36.02 -6.59
C PRO A 286 -3.09 -37.26 -6.76
N GLY A 287 -1.84 -37.18 -6.28
CA GLY A 287 -0.90 -38.31 -6.32
C GLY A 287 -0.35 -38.65 -7.71
N TYR A 288 -0.47 -37.74 -8.67
CA TYR A 288 0.17 -37.90 -9.98
C TYR A 288 1.69 -37.94 -9.85
N GLU A 289 2.31 -38.89 -10.53
CA GLU A 289 3.76 -39.04 -10.63
C GLU A 289 4.15 -39.08 -12.11
N SER A 290 5.24 -38.38 -12.46
CA SER A 290 5.75 -38.31 -13.83
C SER A 290 6.79 -39.38 -14.13
N ASP A 291 7.53 -39.83 -13.11
CA ASP A 291 8.56 -40.86 -13.24
C ASP A 291 7.97 -42.27 -13.06
N THR A 292 7.96 -43.07 -14.14
CA THR A 292 7.44 -44.44 -14.12
C THR A 292 8.24 -45.43 -13.29
N ASP A 293 9.45 -45.05 -12.85
CA ASP A 293 10.29 -45.85 -11.95
C ASP A 293 9.92 -45.64 -10.46
N VAL A 294 9.16 -44.59 -10.13
CA VAL A 294 8.71 -44.26 -8.76
C VAL A 294 7.32 -44.86 -8.50
N PRO A 295 7.15 -45.76 -7.51
CA PRO A 295 5.86 -46.42 -7.26
C PRO A 295 4.80 -45.44 -6.73
N CYS A 296 3.56 -45.56 -7.23
CA CYS A 296 2.42 -44.75 -6.77
C CYS A 296 2.30 -44.70 -5.24
N THR A 297 2.06 -43.51 -4.69
CA THR A 297 1.94 -43.31 -3.23
C THR A 297 0.80 -44.10 -2.60
N THR A 298 1.07 -44.73 -1.46
CA THR A 298 0.06 -45.47 -0.67
C THR A 298 -0.54 -44.63 0.46
N GLU A 299 -0.35 -43.30 0.46
CA GLU A 299 -0.84 -42.45 1.53
C GLU A 299 -2.37 -42.30 1.53
N ALA A 300 -3.00 -42.63 2.66
CA ALA A 300 -4.45 -42.53 2.85
C ALA A 300 -5.01 -41.09 2.72
N VAL A 301 -4.17 -40.05 2.74
CA VAL A 301 -4.55 -38.65 2.52
C VAL A 301 -4.64 -38.32 1.03
N VAL A 302 -3.81 -38.95 0.20
CA VAL A 302 -3.83 -38.83 -1.25
C VAL A 302 -4.95 -39.70 -1.81
N LEU A 303 -5.00 -40.97 -1.43
CA LEU A 303 -5.99 -41.95 -1.91
C LEU A 303 -7.46 -41.55 -1.66
N LYS A 304 -7.73 -40.71 -0.66
CA LYS A 304 -9.08 -40.14 -0.40
C LYS A 304 -9.53 -39.08 -1.41
N ARG A 305 -8.62 -38.56 -2.22
CA ARG A 305 -8.85 -37.50 -3.22
C ARG A 305 -8.77 -38.02 -4.67
N VAL A 306 -8.26 -39.24 -4.85
CA VAL A 306 -8.25 -39.95 -6.14
C VAL A 306 -9.62 -40.57 -6.39
N ASP A 307 -10.05 -40.64 -7.65
CA ASP A 307 -11.28 -41.32 -8.02
C ASP A 307 -11.22 -42.82 -7.64
N THR A 308 -12.27 -43.28 -6.96
CA THR A 308 -12.44 -44.68 -6.56
C THR A 308 -12.52 -45.62 -7.77
N GLU A 309 -13.04 -45.17 -8.91
CA GLU A 309 -13.13 -45.98 -10.13
C GLU A 309 -11.74 -46.17 -10.76
N LEU A 310 -10.93 -45.11 -10.81
CA LEU A 310 -9.54 -45.15 -11.30
C LEU A 310 -8.64 -46.05 -10.43
N LEU A 311 -8.82 -45.99 -9.11
CA LEU A 311 -8.13 -46.86 -8.16
C LEU A 311 -8.50 -48.35 -8.32
N GLN A 312 -9.74 -48.65 -8.72
CA GLN A 312 -10.19 -50.02 -8.97
C GLN A 312 -9.74 -50.56 -10.33
N SER A 313 -9.69 -49.71 -11.37
CA SER A 313 -9.29 -50.12 -12.71
C SER A 313 -7.77 -50.32 -12.84
N ASN A 314 -6.97 -49.39 -12.31
CA ASN A 314 -5.51 -49.35 -12.50
C ASN A 314 -4.74 -49.22 -11.16
N PRO A 315 -4.86 -50.19 -10.22
CA PRO A 315 -4.38 -50.06 -8.83
C PRO A 315 -2.87 -49.78 -8.66
N ASN A 316 -2.04 -50.16 -9.63
CA ASN A 316 -0.58 -49.93 -9.62
C ASN A 316 -0.10 -48.89 -10.65
N ARG A 317 -1.02 -48.20 -11.35
CA ARG A 317 -0.70 -47.25 -12.44
C ARG A 317 -1.56 -45.99 -12.49
N TRP A 318 -2.58 -45.86 -11.63
CA TRP A 318 -3.45 -44.68 -11.53
C TRP A 318 -2.67 -43.36 -11.39
N CYS A 319 -1.50 -43.38 -10.75
CA CYS A 319 -0.67 -42.18 -10.57
C CYS A 319 -0.05 -41.65 -11.87
N TYR A 320 0.03 -42.45 -12.95
CA TYR A 320 0.60 -42.01 -14.24
C TYR A 320 -0.47 -41.45 -15.19
N GLU A 321 -1.75 -41.52 -14.83
CA GLU A 321 -2.84 -41.03 -15.66
C GLU A 321 -3.14 -39.56 -15.34
N GLN A 322 -3.16 -38.72 -16.38
CA GLN A 322 -3.48 -37.31 -16.24
C GLN A 322 -4.99 -37.12 -16.03
N CYS A 323 -5.36 -36.40 -14.98
CA CYS A 323 -6.73 -36.03 -14.69
C CYS A 323 -7.23 -34.94 -15.66
N HIS A 324 -8.55 -34.88 -15.86
CA HIS A 324 -9.20 -33.85 -16.68
C HIS A 324 -9.00 -32.42 -16.13
N ASP A 325 -8.67 -32.28 -14.84
CA ASP A 325 -8.53 -31.00 -14.14
C ASP A 325 -7.18 -30.30 -14.41
N ALA A 326 -6.22 -30.99 -15.02
CA ALA A 326 -4.96 -30.40 -15.45
C ALA A 326 -5.16 -29.54 -16.71
N THR A 327 -4.86 -28.24 -16.62
CA THR A 327 -5.04 -27.32 -17.75
C THR A 327 -3.85 -27.34 -18.72
N PHE A 328 -2.65 -27.62 -18.21
CA PHE A 328 -1.43 -27.73 -19.00
C PHE A 328 -0.80 -29.12 -18.83
N GLY A 329 -0.09 -29.61 -19.86
CA GLY A 329 0.66 -30.87 -19.80
C GLY A 329 2.07 -30.76 -19.21
N TRP A 330 2.38 -29.66 -18.52
CA TRP A 330 3.66 -29.39 -17.89
C TRP A 330 3.43 -28.66 -16.55
N ASP A 331 4.40 -28.79 -15.65
CA ASP A 331 4.41 -28.16 -14.33
C ASP A 331 5.73 -27.42 -14.12
N LEU A 332 5.72 -26.42 -13.23
CA LEU A 332 6.88 -25.69 -12.75
C LEU A 332 7.27 -26.19 -11.35
N SER A 333 8.51 -26.64 -11.20
CA SER A 333 9.03 -27.10 -9.91
C SER A 333 9.14 -25.95 -8.88
N MET A 334 9.12 -26.27 -7.59
CA MET A 334 9.32 -25.29 -6.51
C MET A 334 10.70 -24.61 -6.58
N PRO A 335 11.81 -25.30 -6.92
CA PRO A 335 13.08 -24.66 -7.17
C PRO A 335 13.05 -23.70 -8.36
N GLU A 336 12.47 -24.06 -9.50
CA GLU A 336 12.37 -23.16 -10.66
C GLU A 336 11.51 -21.92 -10.34
N PHE A 337 10.42 -22.09 -9.60
CA PHE A 337 9.62 -20.97 -9.11
C PHE A 337 10.45 -20.03 -8.22
N ALA A 338 11.15 -20.55 -7.20
CA ALA A 338 11.98 -19.75 -6.30
C ALA A 338 13.14 -19.05 -7.05
N LEU A 339 13.80 -19.76 -7.97
CA LEU A 339 14.87 -19.24 -8.81
C LEU A 339 14.39 -18.16 -9.79
N SER A 340 13.17 -18.27 -10.32
CA SER A 340 12.60 -17.25 -11.22
C SER A 340 12.48 -15.88 -10.53
N ILE A 341 12.00 -15.86 -9.29
CA ILE A 341 11.89 -14.64 -8.48
C ILE A 341 13.30 -14.17 -8.07
N CYS A 342 14.16 -15.08 -7.65
CA CYS A 342 15.54 -14.77 -7.27
C CYS A 342 16.32 -14.13 -8.42
N PHE A 343 16.14 -14.61 -9.66
CA PHE A 343 16.76 -14.05 -10.86
C PHE A 343 16.37 -12.59 -11.08
N VAL A 344 15.07 -12.26 -10.98
CA VAL A 344 14.61 -10.87 -11.16
C VAL A 344 15.11 -9.95 -10.04
N ILE A 345 15.13 -10.43 -8.79
CA ILE A 345 15.70 -9.69 -7.66
C ILE A 345 17.20 -9.45 -7.90
N ALA A 346 17.97 -10.49 -8.24
CA ALA A 346 19.41 -10.39 -8.49
C ALA A 346 19.73 -9.44 -9.66
N ALA A 347 18.95 -9.50 -10.75
CA ALA A 347 19.05 -8.57 -11.87
C ALA A 347 18.71 -7.11 -11.50
N SER A 348 17.91 -6.90 -10.45
CA SER A 348 17.53 -5.58 -9.95
C SER A 348 18.52 -4.98 -8.95
N ILE A 349 19.35 -5.80 -8.27
CA ILE A 349 20.37 -5.32 -7.31
C ILE A 349 21.32 -4.26 -7.92
N PRO A 350 21.86 -4.41 -9.15
CA PRO A 350 22.66 -3.36 -9.79
C PRO A 350 21.93 -2.02 -9.96
N LEU A 351 20.60 -2.03 -10.12
CA LEU A 351 19.79 -0.80 -10.21
C LEU A 351 19.68 -0.12 -8.84
N TYR A 352 19.57 -0.89 -7.76
CA TYR A 352 19.61 -0.38 -6.39
C TYR A 352 20.98 0.20 -6.02
N ILE A 353 22.08 -0.40 -6.51
CA ILE A 353 23.44 0.12 -6.35
C ILE A 353 23.67 1.40 -7.15
N ARG A 354 22.95 1.61 -8.27
CA ARG A 354 22.99 2.86 -9.05
C ARG A 354 22.15 3.99 -8.48
N LEU A 355 21.17 3.70 -7.60
CA LEU A 355 20.32 4.69 -6.96
C LEU A 355 21.16 5.83 -6.36
N LYS A 356 20.89 7.06 -6.77
CA LYS A 356 21.57 8.24 -6.26
C LYS A 356 20.92 8.68 -4.95
N GLU A 357 21.73 8.76 -3.90
CA GLU A 357 21.32 9.26 -2.58
C GLU A 357 22.43 10.20 -2.11
N ASP A 358 22.07 11.37 -1.61
CA ASP A 358 23.03 12.31 -1.03
C ASP A 358 23.51 11.79 0.34
N LYS A 359 24.75 12.11 0.72
CA LYS A 359 25.29 11.68 2.01
C LYS A 359 24.68 12.50 3.14
N VAL A 360 24.24 11.84 4.21
CA VAL A 360 23.59 12.49 5.35
C VAL A 360 24.24 12.03 6.65
N GLU A 361 24.45 12.96 7.58
CA GLU A 361 24.92 12.63 8.94
C GLU A 361 23.83 11.93 9.77
N ALA A 362 24.26 11.19 10.80
CA ALA A 362 23.34 10.46 11.66
C ALA A 362 22.59 11.42 12.60
N GLU A 363 21.26 11.36 12.58
CA GLU A 363 20.45 12.14 13.52
C GLU A 363 20.55 11.56 14.95
N PRO A 364 20.64 12.41 15.98
CA PRO A 364 20.72 11.93 17.36
C PRO A 364 19.42 11.22 17.77
N ARG A 365 19.51 9.89 17.93
CA ARG A 365 18.41 8.95 18.25
C ARG A 365 17.34 9.48 19.22
N GLY A 366 17.76 10.13 20.30
CA GLY A 366 16.84 10.70 21.31
C GLY A 366 16.03 11.90 20.81
N ALA A 367 16.64 12.76 19.98
CA ALA A 367 15.94 13.88 19.35
C ALA A 367 14.96 13.39 18.27
N PHE A 368 15.36 12.42 17.45
CA PHE A 368 14.49 11.79 16.45
C PHE A 368 13.25 11.16 17.10
N LEU A 369 13.42 10.33 18.14
CA LEU A 369 12.29 9.71 18.86
C LEU A 369 11.37 10.76 19.52
N ASN A 370 11.92 11.84 20.08
CA ASN A 370 11.15 12.93 20.64
C ASN A 370 10.35 13.70 19.57
N ALA A 371 10.96 13.99 18.41
CA ALA A 371 10.29 14.62 17.28
C ALA A 371 9.17 13.73 16.71
N PHE A 372 9.43 12.44 16.52
CA PHE A 372 8.44 11.44 16.09
C PHE A 372 7.28 11.33 17.08
N TRP A 373 7.56 11.27 18.39
CA TRP A 373 6.54 11.23 19.44
C TRP A 373 5.67 12.49 19.46
N LYS A 374 6.29 13.69 19.38
CA LYS A 374 5.56 14.96 19.24
C LYS A 374 4.68 14.99 17.99
N GLN A 375 5.13 14.41 16.88
CA GLN A 375 4.35 14.33 15.65
C GLN A 375 3.16 13.38 15.79
N LEU A 376 3.33 12.20 16.42
CA LEU A 376 2.24 11.27 16.74
C LEU A 376 1.17 11.91 17.64
N GLN A 377 1.58 12.74 18.60
CA GLN A 377 0.64 13.43 19.50
C GLN A 377 -0.25 14.48 18.79
N ARG A 378 0.09 14.93 17.58
CA ARG A 378 -0.72 15.92 16.85
C ARG A 378 -2.08 15.34 16.50
N ARG A 379 -3.14 16.12 16.71
CA ARG A 379 -4.55 15.71 16.46
C ARG A 379 -4.77 15.11 15.07
N ALA A 380 -4.23 15.75 14.03
CA ALA A 380 -4.35 15.24 12.66
C ALA A 380 -3.65 13.88 12.44
N ALA A 381 -2.54 13.61 13.13
CA ALA A 381 -1.78 12.37 12.96
C ALA A 381 -2.48 11.19 13.64
N TRP A 382 -2.75 11.27 14.96
CA TRP A 382 -3.35 10.15 15.67
C TRP A 382 -4.77 9.84 15.20
N GLN A 383 -5.55 10.83 14.74
CA GLN A 383 -6.89 10.58 14.20
C GLN A 383 -6.85 9.76 12.91
N VAL A 384 -5.90 10.01 12.02
CA VAL A 384 -5.69 9.22 10.79
C VAL A 384 -5.19 7.82 11.13
N ILE A 385 -4.26 7.68 12.09
CA ILE A 385 -3.77 6.38 12.56
C ILE A 385 -4.89 5.56 13.20
N LEU A 386 -5.72 6.17 14.06
CA LEU A 386 -6.86 5.51 14.70
C LEU A 386 -7.90 5.08 13.66
N TYR A 387 -8.22 5.95 12.69
CA TYR A 387 -9.09 5.59 11.58
C TYR A 387 -8.54 4.40 10.79
N GLY A 388 -7.25 4.43 10.43
CA GLY A 388 -6.58 3.34 9.72
C GLY A 388 -6.55 2.02 10.51
N MET A 389 -6.34 2.09 11.82
CA MET A 389 -6.36 0.91 12.70
C MET A 389 -7.78 0.32 12.81
N ILE A 390 -8.79 1.16 13.07
CA ILE A 390 -10.18 0.70 13.18
C ILE A 390 -10.65 0.15 11.82
N SER A 391 -10.36 0.84 10.71
CA SER A 391 -10.77 0.38 9.39
C SER A 391 -10.08 -0.95 9.01
N HIS A 392 -8.78 -1.12 9.26
CA HIS A 392 -8.11 -2.41 9.04
C HIS A 392 -8.64 -3.52 9.94
N ILE A 393 -9.01 -3.24 11.20
CA ILE A 393 -9.64 -4.24 12.07
C ILE A 393 -11.04 -4.60 11.56
N THR A 394 -11.85 -3.63 11.14
CA THR A 394 -13.23 -3.86 10.70
C THR A 394 -13.31 -4.53 9.33
N PHE A 395 -12.54 -4.06 8.34
CA PHE A 395 -12.50 -4.62 6.98
C PHE A 395 -11.58 -5.85 6.86
N GLY A 396 -10.64 -6.04 7.79
CA GLY A 396 -9.72 -7.18 7.82
C GLY A 396 -10.32 -8.49 8.34
N VAL A 397 -11.57 -8.49 8.82
CA VAL A 397 -12.28 -9.71 9.22
C VAL A 397 -12.66 -10.53 7.99
N MET A 398 -11.75 -11.42 7.58
CA MET A 398 -11.97 -12.36 6.49
C MET A 398 -12.62 -13.67 6.97
N ASN A 399 -13.56 -14.21 6.19
CA ASN A 399 -14.10 -15.54 6.43
C ASN A 399 -13.11 -16.61 5.92
N ALA A 400 -12.36 -17.24 6.83
CA ALA A 400 -11.39 -18.28 6.51
C ALA A 400 -12.00 -19.47 5.72
N ALA A 401 -13.28 -19.79 5.93
CA ALA A 401 -13.95 -20.86 5.20
C ALA A 401 -14.19 -20.55 3.71
N LYS A 402 -14.16 -19.27 3.30
CA LYS A 402 -14.49 -18.85 1.93
C LYS A 402 -13.59 -19.53 0.88
N MET A 403 -12.28 -19.66 1.14
CA MET A 403 -11.33 -20.24 0.19
C MET A 403 -11.61 -21.75 -0.08
N PRO A 404 -11.69 -22.65 0.92
CA PRO A 404 -12.02 -24.05 0.65
C PRO A 404 -13.49 -24.29 0.32
N ALA A 405 -14.42 -23.50 0.83
CA ALA A 405 -15.83 -23.60 0.43
C ALA A 405 -15.97 -23.29 -1.06
N ASN A 406 -15.26 -22.29 -1.58
CA ASN A 406 -15.22 -22.02 -3.01
C ASN A 406 -14.56 -23.16 -3.81
N TYR A 407 -13.50 -23.80 -3.30
CA TYR A 407 -12.92 -24.98 -3.94
C TYR A 407 -13.93 -26.13 -4.07
N VAL A 408 -14.73 -26.40 -3.03
CA VAL A 408 -15.69 -27.51 -2.97
C VAL A 408 -17.07 -27.19 -3.59
N TRP A 409 -17.49 -25.93 -3.63
CA TRP A 409 -18.81 -25.52 -4.16
C TRP A 409 -18.79 -25.04 -5.60
N LEU A 410 -17.61 -24.69 -6.14
CA LEU A 410 -17.45 -24.08 -7.46
C LEU A 410 -16.36 -24.78 -8.29
N ASP A 411 -15.75 -25.87 -7.78
CA ASP A 411 -14.63 -26.59 -8.38
C ASP A 411 -13.52 -25.65 -8.88
N LEU A 412 -13.14 -24.70 -8.02
CA LEU A 412 -12.20 -23.62 -8.35
C LEU A 412 -10.75 -24.15 -8.43
N HIS A 413 -10.38 -24.71 -9.58
CA HIS A 413 -9.01 -25.15 -9.86
C HIS A 413 -8.00 -23.99 -9.81
N THR A 414 -6.71 -24.33 -9.68
CA THR A 414 -5.60 -23.36 -9.62
C THR A 414 -5.67 -22.32 -10.74
N PHE A 415 -5.95 -22.76 -11.98
CA PHE A 415 -6.06 -21.91 -13.16
C PHE A 415 -7.06 -20.75 -12.98
N GLN A 416 -8.29 -21.09 -12.61
CA GLN A 416 -9.36 -20.12 -12.39
C GLN A 416 -9.03 -19.17 -11.24
N HIS A 417 -8.47 -19.70 -10.14
CA HIS A 417 -8.05 -18.89 -9.00
C HIS A 417 -7.00 -17.83 -9.40
N GLN A 418 -5.97 -18.20 -10.17
CA GLN A 418 -4.94 -17.25 -10.58
C GLN A 418 -5.47 -16.19 -11.58
N ILE A 419 -6.37 -16.57 -12.51
CA ILE A 419 -7.07 -15.59 -13.36
C ILE A 419 -7.83 -14.57 -12.53
N MET A 420 -8.57 -15.02 -11.51
CA MET A 420 -9.32 -14.16 -10.60
C MET A 420 -8.41 -13.14 -9.90
N VAL A 421 -7.24 -13.57 -9.39
CA VAL A 421 -6.27 -12.68 -8.72
C VAL A 421 -5.60 -11.72 -9.72
N ILE A 422 -5.30 -12.14 -10.95
CA ILE A 422 -4.77 -11.25 -12.01
C ILE A 422 -5.80 -10.18 -12.36
N PHE A 423 -7.06 -10.56 -12.55
CA PHE A 423 -8.14 -9.65 -12.90
C PHE A 423 -8.41 -8.62 -11.79
N GLU A 424 -8.38 -9.05 -10.53
CA GLU A 424 -8.44 -8.16 -9.36
C GLU A 424 -7.35 -7.07 -9.40
N LYS A 425 -6.11 -7.45 -9.75
CA LYS A 425 -4.99 -6.49 -9.81
C LYS A 425 -5.12 -5.53 -11.00
N LEU A 426 -5.67 -5.99 -12.13
CA LEU A 426 -5.99 -5.15 -13.29
C LEU A 426 -7.10 -4.14 -12.97
N VAL A 427 -8.18 -4.57 -12.30
CA VAL A 427 -9.27 -3.66 -11.89
C VAL A 427 -8.78 -2.64 -10.87
N PHE A 428 -7.92 -3.01 -9.92
CA PHE A 428 -7.26 -2.03 -9.04
C PHE A 428 -6.39 -1.02 -9.82
N PHE A 429 -5.62 -1.49 -10.81
CA PHE A 429 -4.78 -0.61 -11.63
C PHE A 429 -5.61 0.42 -12.44
N ILE A 430 -6.72 -0.04 -13.02
CA ILE A 430 -7.68 0.83 -13.72
C ILE A 430 -8.35 1.78 -12.72
N GLY A 431 -8.81 1.28 -11.58
CA GLY A 431 -9.44 2.07 -10.51
C GLY A 431 -8.53 3.20 -10.00
N LEU A 432 -7.26 2.91 -9.71
CA LEU A 432 -6.27 3.91 -9.31
C LEU A 432 -6.07 4.99 -10.39
N SER A 433 -6.04 4.58 -11.66
CA SER A 433 -5.89 5.48 -12.81
C SER A 433 -7.13 6.39 -12.98
N LEU A 434 -8.34 5.85 -12.78
CA LEU A 434 -9.60 6.61 -12.80
C LEU A 434 -9.71 7.56 -11.61
N VAL A 435 -9.38 7.12 -10.40
CA VAL A 435 -9.38 7.96 -9.18
C VAL A 435 -8.44 9.15 -9.34
N ARG A 436 -7.23 8.92 -9.86
CA ARG A 436 -6.28 10.01 -10.16
C ARG A 436 -6.76 10.95 -11.26
N THR A 437 -7.48 10.46 -12.27
CA THR A 437 -7.89 11.30 -13.42
C THR A 437 -9.15 12.11 -13.11
N TYR A 438 -10.11 11.54 -12.36
CA TYR A 438 -11.45 12.09 -12.19
C TYR A 438 -11.87 12.37 -10.75
N ALA A 439 -11.25 11.72 -9.75
CA ALA A 439 -11.72 11.77 -8.36
C ALA A 439 -10.87 12.64 -7.40
N LEU A 440 -9.76 13.24 -7.86
CA LEU A 440 -8.92 14.12 -7.03
C LEU A 440 -9.70 15.27 -6.37
N ASN A 441 -10.69 15.83 -7.08
CA ASN A 441 -11.52 16.94 -6.61
C ASN A 441 -12.83 16.46 -5.94
N ILE A 442 -13.04 15.16 -5.82
CA ILE A 442 -14.22 14.60 -5.15
C ILE A 442 -13.94 14.50 -3.66
N SER A 443 -14.86 15.00 -2.84
CA SER A 443 -14.78 14.89 -1.39
C SER A 443 -14.62 13.41 -0.97
N TRP A 444 -13.52 13.08 -0.29
CA TRP A 444 -13.17 11.71 0.11
C TRP A 444 -14.30 10.96 0.84
N ARG A 445 -15.16 11.67 1.59
CA ARG A 445 -16.35 11.11 2.25
C ARG A 445 -17.32 10.45 1.26
N LYS A 446 -17.56 11.08 0.10
CA LYS A 446 -18.41 10.52 -0.96
C LYS A 446 -17.75 9.29 -1.60
N LEU A 447 -16.42 9.33 -1.79
CA LEU A 447 -15.66 8.19 -2.32
C LEU A 447 -15.76 6.97 -1.40
N VAL A 448 -15.55 7.15 -0.09
CA VAL A 448 -15.67 6.09 0.92
C VAL A 448 -17.10 5.56 1.02
N LEU A 449 -18.12 6.44 1.01
CA LEU A 449 -19.52 6.03 1.04
C LEU A 449 -19.87 5.16 -0.17
N VAL A 450 -19.59 5.65 -1.39
CA VAL A 450 -19.90 4.94 -2.64
C VAL A 450 -19.16 3.62 -2.70
N GLY A 451 -17.84 3.58 -2.43
CA GLY A 451 -17.06 2.34 -2.42
C GLY A 451 -17.61 1.31 -1.43
N SER A 452 -17.87 1.73 -0.18
CA SER A 452 -18.43 0.84 0.85
C SER A 452 -19.80 0.29 0.48
N THR A 453 -20.67 1.11 -0.13
CA THR A 453 -21.99 0.67 -0.60
C THR A 453 -21.86 -0.31 -1.77
N THR A 454 -20.98 -0.04 -2.74
CA THR A 454 -20.71 -0.94 -3.87
C THR A 454 -20.22 -2.30 -3.38
N VAL A 455 -19.20 -2.33 -2.51
CA VAL A 455 -18.65 -3.56 -1.92
C VAL A 455 -19.71 -4.34 -1.15
N LEU A 456 -20.63 -3.68 -0.44
CA LEU A 456 -21.74 -4.34 0.26
C LEU A 456 -22.76 -4.99 -0.70
N VAL A 457 -23.13 -4.30 -1.78
CA VAL A 457 -24.05 -4.81 -2.81
C VAL A 457 -23.47 -6.07 -3.47
N PHE A 458 -22.20 -6.02 -3.88
CA PHE A 458 -21.57 -7.17 -4.52
C PHE A 458 -21.29 -8.34 -3.56
N ASN A 459 -20.94 -8.08 -2.30
CA ASN A 459 -20.82 -9.15 -1.30
C ASN A 459 -22.16 -9.84 -1.05
N SER A 460 -23.27 -9.10 -1.16
CA SER A 460 -24.61 -9.66 -1.01
C SER A 460 -24.97 -10.66 -2.13
N LEU A 461 -24.34 -10.57 -3.31
CA LEU A 461 -24.51 -11.57 -4.38
C LEU A 461 -23.89 -12.93 -4.01
N TYR A 462 -22.95 -13.00 -3.07
CA TYR A 462 -22.37 -14.28 -2.62
C TYR A 462 -23.41 -15.19 -1.94
N PHE A 463 -24.51 -14.63 -1.40
CA PHE A 463 -25.61 -15.44 -0.86
C PHE A 463 -26.28 -16.34 -1.90
N ILE A 464 -26.23 -16.00 -3.20
CA ILE A 464 -26.76 -16.82 -4.31
C ILE A 464 -26.01 -18.16 -4.40
N ILE A 465 -24.69 -18.14 -4.14
CA ILE A 465 -23.83 -19.33 -4.12
C ILE A 465 -24.04 -20.14 -2.83
N ILE A 466 -24.16 -19.45 -1.68
CA ILE A 466 -24.41 -20.09 -0.38
C ILE A 466 -25.73 -20.88 -0.41
N TYR A 467 -26.82 -20.25 -0.87
CA TYR A 467 -28.16 -20.86 -0.92
C TYR A 467 -28.40 -21.78 -2.14
N ASP A 468 -27.35 -22.14 -2.88
CA ASP A 468 -27.41 -23.10 -4.00
C ASP A 468 -28.36 -22.69 -5.14
N VAL A 469 -28.55 -21.38 -5.34
CA VAL A 469 -29.42 -20.85 -6.39
C VAL A 469 -28.69 -20.85 -7.74
N TRP A 470 -27.40 -20.50 -7.74
CA TRP A 470 -26.51 -20.63 -8.88
C TRP A 470 -25.07 -20.77 -8.41
N ARG A 471 -24.47 -21.94 -8.65
CA ARG A 471 -23.06 -22.23 -8.37
C ARG A 471 -22.33 -22.40 -9.70
N ASP A 472 -21.59 -21.37 -10.07
CA ASP A 472 -20.73 -21.35 -11.25
C ASP A 472 -19.48 -20.51 -10.94
N ALA A 473 -18.31 -21.03 -11.33
CA ALA A 473 -17.03 -20.39 -11.03
C ALA A 473 -16.86 -19.04 -11.72
N TRP A 474 -17.36 -18.88 -12.96
CA TRP A 474 -17.27 -17.64 -13.72
C TRP A 474 -18.20 -16.56 -13.17
N PHE A 475 -19.41 -16.93 -12.73
CA PHE A 475 -20.31 -16.06 -11.98
C PHE A 475 -19.62 -15.52 -10.71
N TYR A 476 -19.01 -16.40 -9.92
CA TYR A 476 -18.25 -15.99 -8.74
C TYR A 476 -17.07 -15.08 -9.08
N MET A 477 -16.26 -15.42 -10.07
CA MET A 477 -15.08 -14.64 -10.47
C MET A 477 -15.44 -13.23 -10.95
N MET A 478 -16.38 -13.12 -11.90
CA MET A 478 -16.70 -11.86 -12.58
C MET A 478 -17.55 -10.92 -11.73
N LEU A 479 -18.59 -11.43 -11.06
CA LEU A 479 -19.57 -10.58 -10.37
C LEU A 479 -19.32 -10.46 -8.87
N VAL A 480 -18.92 -11.55 -8.22
CA VAL A 480 -18.79 -11.55 -6.75
C VAL A 480 -17.39 -11.17 -6.30
N HIS A 481 -16.34 -11.83 -6.81
CA HIS A 481 -14.99 -11.59 -6.29
C HIS A 481 -14.45 -10.22 -6.69
N CYS A 482 -14.43 -9.93 -8.00
CA CYS A 482 -13.78 -8.75 -8.54
C CYS A 482 -14.30 -7.41 -7.96
N SER A 483 -15.59 -7.37 -7.62
CA SER A 483 -16.26 -6.16 -7.14
C SER A 483 -16.27 -6.01 -5.62
N CYS A 484 -15.73 -6.98 -4.88
CA CYS A 484 -15.71 -6.99 -3.41
C CYS A 484 -14.34 -6.64 -2.81
N THR A 485 -13.29 -6.61 -3.62
CA THR A 485 -11.90 -6.52 -3.17
C THR A 485 -11.38 -5.09 -2.96
N HIS A 486 -12.05 -4.06 -3.51
CA HIS A 486 -11.63 -2.65 -3.40
C HIS A 486 -12.81 -1.66 -3.45
#